data_AF-A0A3R9SNQ9-F1
#
_entry.id   AF-A0A3R9SNQ9-F1
#
_cell.length_a   1.000
_cell.length_b   1.000
_cell.length_c   1.000
_cell.angle_alpha   90.00
_cell.angle_beta   90.00
_cell.angle_gamma   90.00
#
_symmetry.space_group_name_H-M   'P 1'
#
loop_
_entity.id
_entity.type
_entity.pdbx_description
1 polymer ?
#
loop_
_entity_poly.entity_id
_entity_poly.type
_entity_poly.pdbx_seq_one_letter_code
_entity_poly.pdbx_strand_id
1 'polypeptide(L)'
;MLAESDALIDALRLVLKLVLVESDALSDALRLVLKLVLVESDALCEALRLVLKLVLAESLALIDALRLVLKLVLAESLTLIDALRLVLKLVLVESDALIDALRLVLKLVLVESDALCEALRLVLKLVLAESDALSEALRLVLKLVLAESLALIEALRLVLKLVLAESEALIEALRLVLKLVLAESEALIEALRLVLKLVLAESEALIDALRLVLRLVLVDSEALSEAL
;
A
#
# COMPACT_ATOMS: atom_id res chain seq x y z
N MET A 1 -29.21 -47.28 -59.45
CA MET A 1 -28.22 -46.37 -60.08
C MET A 1 -28.66 -44.92 -59.99
N LEU A 2 -29.55 -44.39 -60.85
CA LEU A 2 -29.97 -42.96 -60.74
C LEU A 2 -30.65 -42.59 -59.40
N ALA A 3 -31.54 -43.45 -58.89
CA ALA A 3 -32.18 -43.21 -57.59
C ALA A 3 -31.20 -43.30 -56.40
N GLU A 4 -30.08 -44.02 -56.56
CA GLU A 4 -29.03 -44.12 -55.53
C GLU A 4 -28.08 -42.92 -55.60
N SER A 5 -27.79 -42.36 -56.79
CA SER A 5 -27.01 -41.13 -56.93
C SER A 5 -27.76 -39.90 -56.40
N ASP A 6 -29.06 -39.79 -56.67
CA ASP A 6 -29.89 -38.69 -56.14
C ASP A 6 -29.97 -38.73 -54.61
N ALA A 7 -30.16 -39.92 -54.01
CA ALA A 7 -30.16 -40.08 -52.56
C ALA A 7 -28.81 -39.69 -51.93
N LEU A 8 -27.70 -39.95 -52.61
CA LEU A 8 -26.35 -39.62 -52.17
C LEU A 8 -26.07 -38.11 -52.28
N ILE A 9 -26.56 -37.45 -53.33
CA ILE A 9 -26.50 -35.98 -53.50
C ILE A 9 -27.28 -35.28 -52.38
N ASP A 10 -28.50 -35.74 -52.08
CA ASP A 10 -29.33 -35.18 -51.02
C ASP A 10 -28.71 -35.40 -49.63
N ALA A 11 -28.12 -36.57 -49.38
CA ALA A 11 -27.37 -36.83 -48.15
C ALA A 11 -26.17 -35.88 -48.00
N LEU A 12 -25.37 -35.67 -49.05
CA LEU A 12 -24.23 -34.75 -49.02
C LEU A 12 -24.66 -33.29 -48.80
N ARG A 13 -25.77 -32.84 -49.40
CA ARG A 13 -26.34 -31.51 -49.15
C ARG A 13 -26.77 -31.32 -47.71
N LEU A 14 -27.35 -32.36 -47.11
CA LEU A 14 -27.81 -32.34 -45.72
C LEU A 14 -26.62 -32.29 -44.75
N VAL A 15 -25.58 -33.10 -45.00
CA VAL A 15 -24.32 -33.07 -44.25
C VAL A 15 -23.66 -31.71 -44.34
N LEU A 16 -23.56 -31.10 -45.52
CA LEU A 16 -22.95 -29.78 -45.69
C LEU A 16 -23.72 -28.68 -44.92
N LYS A 17 -25.06 -28.74 -44.90
CA LYS A 17 -25.87 -27.82 -44.08
C LYS A 17 -25.62 -28.01 -42.59
N LEU A 18 -25.56 -29.25 -42.11
CA LEU A 18 -25.30 -29.54 -40.70
C LEU A 18 -23.91 -29.04 -40.28
N VAL A 19 -22.87 -29.31 -41.09
CA VAL A 19 -21.49 -28.86 -40.84
C VAL A 19 -21.42 -27.33 -40.76
N LEU A 20 -22.10 -26.60 -41.64
CA LEU A 20 -22.17 -25.13 -41.58
C LEU A 20 -22.81 -24.63 -40.29
N VAL A 21 -23.96 -25.20 -39.90
CA VAL A 21 -24.68 -24.78 -38.69
C VAL A 21 -23.86 -25.06 -37.43
N GLU A 22 -23.21 -26.23 -37.35
CA GLU A 22 -22.36 -26.58 -36.22
C GLU A 22 -21.10 -25.71 -36.15
N SER A 23 -20.45 -25.43 -37.28
CA SER A 23 -19.31 -24.51 -37.39
C SER A 23 -19.67 -23.10 -36.91
N ASP A 24 -20.77 -22.53 -37.42
CA ASP A 24 -21.23 -21.20 -37.05
C ASP A 24 -21.52 -21.13 -35.55
N ALA A 25 -22.25 -22.12 -35.00
CA ALA A 25 -22.57 -22.20 -33.58
C ALA A 25 -21.32 -22.31 -32.68
N LEU A 26 -20.32 -23.10 -33.09
CA LEU A 26 -19.04 -23.21 -32.38
C LEU A 26 -18.26 -21.89 -32.41
N SER A 27 -18.22 -21.23 -33.57
CA SER A 27 -17.54 -19.95 -33.73
C SER A 27 -18.18 -18.85 -32.86
N ASP A 28 -19.50 -18.80 -32.81
CA ASP A 28 -20.26 -17.86 -31.98
C ASP A 28 -20.05 -18.14 -30.48
N ALA A 29 -20.06 -19.41 -30.07
CA ALA A 29 -19.78 -19.81 -28.70
C ALA A 29 -18.37 -19.36 -28.26
N LEU A 30 -17.35 -19.63 -29.07
CA LEU A 30 -15.97 -19.19 -28.79
C LEU A 30 -15.85 -17.66 -28.73
N ARG A 31 -16.58 -16.94 -29.60
CA ARG A 31 -16.60 -15.47 -29.61
C ARG A 31 -17.26 -14.89 -28.37
N LEU A 32 -18.31 -15.53 -27.86
CA LEU A 32 -18.94 -15.18 -26.59
C LEU A 32 -18.01 -15.42 -25.41
N VAL A 33 -17.35 -16.59 -25.35
CA VAL A 33 -16.36 -16.91 -24.31
C VAL A 33 -15.24 -15.87 -24.29
N LEU A 34 -14.69 -15.51 -25.45
CA LEU A 34 -13.64 -14.48 -25.55
C LEU A 34 -14.12 -13.11 -25.04
N LYS A 35 -15.36 -12.72 -25.33
CA LYS A 35 -15.93 -11.46 -24.81
C LYS A 35 -16.09 -11.49 -23.29
N LEU A 36 -16.57 -12.60 -22.72
CA LEU A 36 -16.73 -12.75 -21.28
C LEU A 36 -15.38 -12.66 -20.55
N VAL A 37 -14.38 -13.39 -21.05
CA VAL A 37 -13.01 -13.36 -20.51
C VAL A 37 -12.43 -11.95 -20.52
N LEU A 38 -12.62 -11.19 -21.61
CA LEU A 38 -12.17 -9.80 -21.67
C LEU A 38 -12.82 -8.95 -20.58
N VAL A 39 -14.15 -8.99 -20.46
CA VAL A 39 -14.91 -8.21 -19.48
C VAL A 39 -14.49 -8.55 -18.04
N GLU A 40 -14.34 -9.84 -17.72
CA GLU A 40 -13.89 -10.28 -16.40
C GLU A 40 -12.46 -9.84 -16.09
N SER A 41 -11.55 -9.94 -17.07
CA SER A 41 -10.16 -9.50 -16.91
C SER A 41 -10.05 -7.99 -16.69
N ASP A 42 -10.82 -7.19 -17.45
CA ASP A 42 -10.86 -5.73 -17.30
C ASP A 42 -11.41 -5.35 -15.93
N ALA A 43 -12.51 -5.97 -15.49
CA ALA A 43 -13.10 -5.73 -14.18
C ALA A 43 -12.13 -6.06 -13.03
N LEU A 44 -11.40 -7.19 -13.11
CA LEU A 44 -10.37 -7.55 -12.14
C LEU A 44 -9.22 -6.54 -12.12
N CYS A 45 -8.77 -6.09 -13.29
CA CYS A 45 -7.72 -5.08 -13.40
C CYS A 45 -8.15 -3.74 -12.81
N GLU A 46 -9.38 -3.31 -13.05
CA GLU A 46 -9.95 -2.10 -12.45
C GLU A 46 -10.06 -2.21 -10.93
N ALA A 47 -10.55 -3.35 -10.42
CA ALA A 47 -10.63 -3.61 -8.98
C ALA A 47 -9.25 -3.52 -8.32
N LEU A 48 -8.23 -4.18 -8.89
CA LEU A 48 -6.86 -4.12 -8.38
C LEU A 48 -6.27 -2.70 -8.43
N ARG A 49 -6.55 -1.93 -9.49
CA ARG A 49 -6.15 -0.52 -9.59
C ARG A 49 -6.80 0.34 -8.52
N LEU A 50 -8.08 0.12 -8.22
CA LEU A 50 -8.79 0.82 -7.15
C LEU A 50 -8.22 0.49 -5.77
N VAL A 51 -7.97 -0.80 -5.50
CA VAL A 51 -7.32 -1.24 -4.26
C VAL A 51 -5.96 -0.57 -4.09
N LEU A 52 -5.14 -0.54 -5.14
CA LEU A 52 -3.83 0.11 -5.11
C LEU A 52 -3.94 1.62 -4.81
N LYS A 53 -4.92 2.32 -5.40
CA LYS A 53 -5.15 3.75 -5.12
C LYS A 53 -5.58 3.98 -3.67
N LEU A 54 -6.45 3.13 -3.14
CA LEU A 54 -6.95 3.24 -1.77
C LEU A 54 -5.82 3.01 -0.76
N VAL A 55 -5.02 1.96 -0.95
CA VAL A 55 -3.82 1.68 -0.15
C VAL A 55 -2.82 2.83 -0.17
N LEU A 56 -2.61 3.46 -1.33
CA LEU A 56 -1.74 4.63 -1.44
C LEU A 56 -2.30 5.82 -0.63
N ALA A 57 -3.61 6.06 -0.71
CA ALA A 57 -4.23 7.17 0.02
C ALA A 57 -4.17 6.95 1.54
N GLU A 58 -4.47 5.75 2.01
CA GLU A 58 -4.42 5.39 3.43
C GLU A 58 -2.99 5.46 3.98
N SER A 59 -2.01 4.93 3.24
CA SER A 59 -0.61 4.98 3.67
C SER A 59 -0.09 6.42 3.76
N LEU A 60 -0.38 7.27 2.77
CA LEU A 60 -0.04 8.69 2.82
C LEU A 60 -0.70 9.40 4.01
N ALA A 61 -1.99 9.18 4.25
CA ALA A 61 -2.70 9.78 5.38
C ALA A 61 -2.09 9.36 6.72
N LEU A 62 -1.70 8.10 6.87
CA LEU A 62 -1.09 7.58 8.09
C LEU A 62 0.33 8.14 8.30
N ILE A 63 1.13 8.26 7.24
CA ILE A 63 2.45 8.92 7.27
C ILE A 63 2.31 10.38 7.71
N ASP A 64 1.35 11.11 7.15
CA ASP A 64 1.13 12.51 7.50
C ASP A 64 0.65 12.69 8.94
N ALA A 65 -0.24 11.81 9.42
CA ALA A 65 -0.65 11.78 10.82
C ALA A 65 0.55 11.55 11.77
N LEU A 66 1.42 10.57 11.47
CA LEU A 66 2.61 10.31 12.27
C LEU A 66 3.60 11.47 12.25
N ARG A 67 3.76 12.15 11.11
CA ARG A 67 4.59 13.37 11.01
C ARG A 67 4.04 14.51 11.86
N LEU A 68 2.72 14.69 11.89
CA LEU A 68 2.07 15.69 12.74
C LEU A 68 2.28 15.40 14.22
N VAL A 69 2.07 14.15 14.64
CA VAL A 69 2.33 13.71 16.02
C VAL A 69 3.78 13.98 16.42
N LEU A 70 4.74 13.61 15.56
CA LEU A 70 6.16 13.86 15.83
C LEU A 70 6.47 15.35 15.99
N LYS A 71 5.89 16.22 15.14
CA LYS A 71 6.06 17.68 15.26
C LYS A 71 5.48 18.23 16.55
N LEU A 72 4.31 17.75 16.95
CA LEU A 72 3.64 18.17 18.18
C LEU A 72 4.44 17.76 19.41
N VAL A 73 4.90 16.50 19.48
CA VAL A 73 5.75 15.99 20.56
C VAL A 73 7.07 16.78 20.66
N LEU A 74 7.67 17.13 19.52
CA LEU A 74 8.86 17.99 19.50
C LEU A 74 8.57 19.39 20.06
N ALA A 75 7.46 20.00 19.67
CA ALA A 75 7.08 21.32 20.17
C ALA A 75 6.84 21.29 21.69
N GLU A 76 6.04 20.33 22.17
CA GLU A 76 5.73 20.20 23.59
C GLU A 76 6.98 19.92 24.43
N SER A 77 7.84 19.00 24.00
CA SER A 77 9.09 18.70 24.72
C SER A 77 10.00 19.92 24.81
N LEU A 78 10.16 20.69 23.74
CA LEU A 78 10.93 21.94 23.75
C LEU A 78 10.35 22.96 24.74
N THR A 79 9.03 23.17 24.71
CA THR A 79 8.37 24.11 25.64
C THR A 79 8.53 23.71 27.11
N LEU A 80 8.46 22.40 27.41
CA LEU A 80 8.65 21.87 28.75
C LEU A 80 10.10 22.06 29.23
N ILE A 81 11.09 21.78 28.36
CA ILE A 81 12.51 21.99 28.65
C ILE A 81 12.79 23.46 28.95
N ASP A 82 12.25 24.37 28.14
CA ASP A 82 12.44 25.81 28.32
C ASP A 82 11.78 26.31 29.62
N ALA A 83 10.59 25.82 29.96
CA ALA A 83 9.94 26.12 31.23
C ALA A 83 10.78 25.65 32.44
N LEU A 84 11.29 24.42 32.42
CA LEU A 84 12.14 23.89 33.49
C LEU A 84 13.46 24.67 33.63
N ARG A 85 14.04 25.12 32.51
CA ARG A 85 15.23 25.99 32.52
C ARG A 85 14.95 27.35 33.14
N LEU A 86 13.79 27.94 32.87
CA LEU A 86 13.39 29.20 33.49
C LEU A 86 13.18 29.04 34.99
N VAL A 87 12.51 27.98 35.43
CA VAL A 87 12.33 27.66 36.86
C VAL A 87 13.67 27.50 37.56
N LEU A 88 14.61 26.72 36.99
CA LEU A 88 15.96 26.58 37.54
C LEU A 88 16.65 27.94 37.70
N LYS A 89 16.58 28.81 36.69
CA LYS A 89 17.20 30.15 36.75
C LYS A 89 16.57 31.02 37.83
N LEU A 90 15.25 31.04 37.94
CA LEU A 90 14.55 31.83 38.95
C LEU A 90 14.90 31.37 40.36
N VAL A 91 14.87 30.06 40.60
CA VAL A 91 15.23 29.49 41.91
C VAL A 91 16.66 29.87 42.29
N LEU A 92 17.63 29.76 41.36
CA LEU A 92 19.02 30.14 41.61
C LEU A 92 19.18 31.62 41.98
N VAL A 93 18.48 32.52 41.26
CA VAL A 93 18.52 33.96 41.53
C VAL A 93 17.91 34.28 42.91
N GLU A 94 16.79 33.66 43.26
CA GLU A 94 16.14 33.86 44.56
C GLU A 94 17.02 33.34 45.70
N SER A 95 17.64 32.17 45.55
CA SER A 95 18.56 31.63 46.55
C SER A 95 19.80 32.51 46.73
N ASP A 96 20.40 32.98 45.64
CA ASP A 96 21.58 33.87 45.69
C ASP A 96 21.25 35.17 46.44
N ALA A 97 20.11 35.79 46.14
CA ALA A 97 19.65 37.00 46.82
C ALA A 97 19.43 36.80 48.32
N LEU A 98 18.87 35.65 48.72
CA LEU A 98 18.63 35.33 50.13
C LEU A 98 19.94 35.05 50.89
N ILE A 99 20.88 34.36 50.25
CA ILE A 99 22.24 34.15 50.79
C ILE A 99 22.94 35.50 51.01
N ASP A 100 22.87 36.41 50.05
CA ASP A 100 23.49 37.73 50.17
C ASP A 100 22.85 38.59 51.26
N ALA A 101 21.53 38.53 51.42
CA ALA A 101 20.83 39.20 52.52
C ALA A 101 21.29 38.67 53.89
N LEU A 102 21.39 37.34 54.06
CA LEU A 102 21.88 36.74 55.32
C LEU A 102 23.34 37.10 55.60
N ARG A 103 24.19 37.21 54.56
CA ARG A 103 25.58 37.67 54.71
C ARG A 103 25.65 39.12 55.19
N LEU A 104 24.79 40.01 54.69
CA LEU A 104 24.72 41.40 55.12
C LEU A 104 24.25 41.50 56.58
N VAL A 105 23.20 40.77 56.96
CA VAL A 105 22.71 40.72 58.34
C VAL A 105 23.81 40.22 59.28
N LEU A 106 24.52 39.16 58.92
CA LEU A 106 25.63 38.62 59.72
C LEU A 106 26.77 39.65 59.87
N LYS A 107 27.11 40.40 58.82
CA LYS A 107 28.09 41.50 58.90
C LYS A 107 27.67 42.63 59.84
N LEU A 108 26.38 42.95 59.90
CA LEU A 108 25.84 43.98 60.81
C LEU A 108 25.78 43.48 62.26
N VAL A 109 25.35 42.23 62.50
CA VAL A 109 25.15 41.65 63.84
C VAL A 109 26.47 41.26 64.54
N LEU A 110 27.56 41.08 63.79
CA LEU A 110 28.92 40.87 64.33
C LEU A 110 29.41 41.95 65.30
N VAL A 111 28.71 43.09 65.37
CA VAL A 111 29.03 44.20 66.27
C VAL A 111 28.38 44.04 67.67
N GLU A 112 27.39 43.15 67.84
CA GLU A 112 26.49 43.21 69.01
C GLU A 112 26.39 41.91 69.85
N SER A 113 26.68 40.71 69.34
CA SER A 113 26.69 39.45 70.15
C SER A 113 27.27 38.21 69.44
N ASP A 114 28.18 37.48 70.10
CA ASP A 114 28.80 36.24 69.57
C ASP A 114 27.80 35.07 69.41
N ALA A 115 26.86 34.90 70.34
CA ALA A 115 25.89 33.80 70.30
C ALA A 115 24.89 33.94 69.13
N LEU A 116 24.47 35.18 68.82
CA LEU A 116 23.66 35.48 67.63
C LEU A 116 24.45 35.24 66.34
N CYS A 117 25.75 35.53 66.33
CA CYS A 117 26.60 35.26 65.17
C CYS A 117 26.72 33.77 64.85
N GLU A 118 26.86 32.92 65.87
CA GLU A 118 26.89 31.45 65.66
C GLU A 118 25.55 30.93 65.13
N ALA A 119 24.42 31.39 65.67
CA ALA A 119 23.09 31.03 65.18
C ALA A 119 22.89 31.45 63.70
N LEU A 120 23.27 32.68 63.33
CA LEU A 120 23.17 33.16 61.94
C LEU A 120 24.10 32.41 60.99
N ARG A 121 25.31 32.02 61.43
CA ARG A 121 26.22 31.16 60.64
C ARG A 121 25.61 29.79 60.35
N LEU A 122 24.94 29.19 61.34
CA LEU A 122 24.25 27.90 61.16
C LEU A 122 23.08 28.03 60.18
N VAL A 123 22.26 29.07 60.31
CA VAL A 123 21.15 29.36 59.38
C VAL A 123 21.67 29.53 57.94
N LEU A 124 22.74 30.31 57.75
CA LEU A 124 23.33 30.51 56.42
C LEU A 124 23.86 29.21 55.80
N LYS A 125 24.45 28.31 56.59
CA LYS A 125 24.88 26.99 56.12
C LYS A 125 23.70 26.10 55.71
N LEU A 126 22.61 26.12 56.47
CA LEU A 126 21.40 25.35 56.16
C LEU A 126 20.77 25.84 54.85
N VAL A 127 20.62 27.15 54.70
CA VAL A 127 20.08 27.77 53.48
C VAL A 127 20.91 27.43 52.24
N LEU A 128 22.25 27.48 52.35
CA LEU A 128 23.13 27.08 51.25
C LEU A 128 22.92 25.60 50.87
N ALA A 129 22.88 24.72 51.86
CA ALA A 129 22.70 23.28 51.63
C ALA A 129 21.33 22.97 50.99
N GLU A 130 20.26 23.62 51.44
CA GLU A 130 18.92 23.47 50.84
C GLU A 130 18.87 24.00 49.41
N SER A 131 19.47 25.16 49.15
CA SER A 131 19.59 25.74 47.81
C SER A 131 20.33 24.83 46.85
N ASP A 132 21.49 24.31 47.26
CA ASP A 132 22.30 23.40 46.46
C ASP A 132 21.53 22.10 46.15
N ALA A 133 20.89 21.51 47.16
CA ALA A 133 20.08 20.30 46.99
C ALA A 133 18.90 20.51 46.02
N LEU A 134 18.22 21.66 46.09
CA LEU A 134 17.09 22.01 45.21
C LEU A 134 17.58 22.21 43.76
N SER A 135 18.69 22.93 43.59
CA SER A 135 19.40 23.10 42.31
C SER A 135 19.76 21.76 41.67
N GLU A 136 20.33 20.83 42.44
CA GLU A 136 20.68 19.49 41.96
C GLU A 136 19.44 18.69 41.57
N ALA A 137 18.39 18.71 42.40
CA ALA A 137 17.12 18.03 42.10
C ALA A 137 16.51 18.52 40.79
N LEU A 138 16.42 19.84 40.56
CA LEU A 138 15.91 20.41 39.32
C LEU A 138 16.79 20.06 38.10
N ARG A 139 18.11 20.02 38.26
CA ARG A 139 19.03 19.57 37.19
C ARG A 139 18.81 18.10 36.83
N LEU A 140 18.57 17.24 37.82
CA LEU A 140 18.26 15.82 37.59
C LEU A 140 16.92 15.65 36.86
N VAL A 141 15.88 16.37 37.29
CA VAL A 141 14.57 16.37 36.62
C VAL A 141 14.71 16.80 35.16
N LEU A 142 15.46 17.89 34.89
CA LEU A 142 15.68 18.36 33.53
C LEU A 142 16.43 17.32 32.67
N LYS A 143 17.41 16.61 33.22
CA LYS A 143 18.11 15.53 32.51
C LYS A 143 17.19 14.34 32.20
N LEU A 144 16.34 13.95 33.13
CA LEU A 144 15.37 12.86 32.94
C LEU A 144 14.35 13.21 31.86
N VAL A 145 13.76 14.42 31.93
CA VAL A 145 12.80 14.91 30.93
C VAL A 145 13.43 14.97 29.53
N LEU A 146 14.69 15.41 29.42
CA LEU A 146 15.43 15.37 28.15
C LEU A 146 15.64 13.95 27.63
N ALA A 147 16.02 13.01 28.49
CA ALA A 147 16.24 11.62 28.09
C ALA A 147 14.93 10.96 27.62
N GLU A 148 13.83 11.15 28.35
CA GLU A 148 12.52 10.59 28.00
C GLU A 148 11.98 11.18 26.70
N SER A 149 12.06 12.51 26.53
CA SER A 149 11.64 13.16 25.29
C SER A 149 12.43 12.70 24.07
N LEU A 150 13.76 12.56 24.19
CA LEU A 150 14.60 12.02 23.12
C LEU A 150 14.22 10.58 22.78
N ALA A 151 14.03 9.72 23.78
CA ALA A 151 13.62 8.34 23.59
C ALA A 151 12.25 8.24 22.88
N LEU A 152 11.29 9.09 23.25
CA LEU A 152 9.97 9.16 22.59
C LEU A 152 10.09 9.61 21.13
N ILE A 153 10.91 10.63 20.85
CA ILE A 153 11.17 11.10 19.48
C ILE A 153 11.81 10.00 18.64
N GLU A 154 12.78 9.28 19.17
CA GLU A 154 13.44 8.16 18.50
C GLU A 154 12.45 7.02 18.21
N ALA A 155 11.61 6.65 19.18
CA ALA A 155 10.58 5.65 19.00
C ALA A 155 9.60 6.03 17.88
N LEU A 156 9.10 7.27 17.88
CA LEU A 156 8.19 7.77 16.83
C LEU A 156 8.86 7.79 15.45
N ARG A 157 10.15 8.13 15.37
CA ARG A 157 10.92 8.07 14.12
C ARG A 157 11.07 6.63 13.61
N LEU A 158 11.30 5.67 14.50
CA LEU A 158 11.38 4.25 14.12
C LEU A 158 10.03 3.74 13.61
N VAL A 159 8.93 4.04 14.31
CA VAL A 159 7.58 3.69 13.86
C VAL A 159 7.29 4.27 12.48
N LEU A 160 7.60 5.55 12.24
CA LEU A 160 7.42 6.18 10.94
C LEU A 160 8.22 5.48 9.82
N LYS A 161 9.46 5.07 10.10
CA LYS A 161 10.28 4.32 9.13
C LYS A 161 9.70 2.94 8.83
N LEU A 162 9.24 2.22 9.83
CA LEU A 162 8.64 0.89 9.66
C LEU A 162 7.37 0.97 8.83
N VAL A 163 6.48 1.91 9.16
CA VAL A 163 5.25 2.17 8.40
C VAL A 163 5.55 2.48 6.93
N LEU A 164 6.55 3.32 6.67
CA LEU A 164 6.97 3.63 5.30
C LEU A 164 7.41 2.36 4.55
N ALA A 165 8.28 1.57 5.16
CA ALA A 165 8.79 0.34 4.55
C ALA A 165 7.67 -0.68 4.27
N GLU A 166 6.77 -0.89 5.23
CA GLU A 166 5.62 -1.79 5.07
C GLU A 166 4.67 -1.30 3.96
N SER A 167 4.38 0.01 3.93
CA SER A 167 3.53 0.59 2.90
C SER A 167 4.12 0.41 1.50
N GLU A 168 5.42 0.65 1.35
CA GLU A 168 6.13 0.53 0.08
C GLU A 168 6.17 -0.93 -0.40
N ALA A 169 6.46 -1.87 0.49
CA ALA A 169 6.41 -3.30 0.19
C ALA A 169 5.01 -3.77 -0.24
N LEU A 170 3.95 -3.28 0.42
CA LEU A 170 2.58 -3.64 0.07
C LEU A 170 2.17 -3.06 -1.28
N ILE A 171 2.54 -1.81 -1.57
CA ILE A 171 2.33 -1.18 -2.88
C ILE A 171 3.05 -1.97 -3.98
N GLU A 172 4.29 -2.37 -3.74
CA GLU A 172 5.07 -3.16 -4.69
C GLU A 172 4.45 -4.54 -4.96
N ALA A 173 4.00 -5.23 -3.91
CA ALA A 173 3.30 -6.50 -4.03
C ALA A 173 2.02 -6.36 -4.86
N LEU A 174 1.18 -5.35 -4.61
CA LEU A 174 -0.03 -5.10 -5.39
C LEU A 174 0.27 -4.77 -6.86
N ARG A 175 1.35 -4.03 -7.13
CA ARG A 175 1.80 -3.77 -8.52
C ARG A 175 2.23 -5.04 -9.23
N LEU A 176 2.92 -5.95 -8.54
CA LEU A 176 3.32 -7.23 -9.11
C LEU A 176 2.11 -8.10 -9.41
N VAL A 177 1.15 -8.19 -8.49
CA VAL A 177 -0.11 -8.91 -8.70
C VAL A 177 -0.86 -8.36 -9.91
N LEU A 178 -0.99 -7.03 -10.03
CA LEU A 178 -1.62 -6.41 -11.19
C LEU A 178 -0.92 -6.80 -12.51
N LYS A 179 0.42 -6.78 -12.54
CA LYS A 179 1.19 -7.16 -13.74
C LYS A 179 0.99 -8.63 -14.11
N LEU A 180 0.97 -9.53 -13.12
CA LEU A 180 0.75 -10.95 -13.35
C LEU A 180 -0.66 -11.22 -13.90
N VAL A 181 -1.68 -10.62 -13.29
CA VAL A 181 -3.07 -10.76 -13.76
C VAL A 181 -3.23 -10.24 -15.19
N LEU A 182 -2.61 -9.10 -15.52
CA LEU A 182 -2.61 -8.59 -16.89
C LEU A 182 -1.94 -9.56 -17.86
N ALA A 183 -0.75 -10.07 -17.53
CA ALA A 183 -0.02 -11.00 -18.39
C ALA A 183 -0.78 -12.32 -18.61
N GLU A 184 -1.37 -12.89 -17.55
CA GLU A 184 -2.19 -14.10 -17.65
C GLU A 184 -3.44 -13.87 -18.49
N SER A 185 -4.13 -12.75 -18.28
CA SER A 185 -5.31 -12.41 -19.08
C SER A 185 -4.99 -12.27 -20.57
N GLU A 186 -3.88 -11.59 -20.89
CA GLU A 186 -3.44 -11.37 -22.27
C GLU A 186 -3.07 -12.68 -22.95
N ALA A 187 -2.35 -13.57 -22.26
CA ALA A 187 -2.02 -14.91 -22.76
C ALA A 187 -3.28 -15.77 -23.01
N LEU A 188 -4.27 -15.70 -22.10
CA LEU A 188 -5.52 -16.46 -22.24
C LEU A 188 -6.35 -15.93 -23.42
N ILE A 189 -6.43 -14.61 -23.59
CA ILE A 189 -7.08 -13.97 -24.74
C ILE A 189 -6.40 -14.40 -26.05
N GLU A 190 -5.06 -14.42 -26.09
CA GLU A 190 -4.31 -14.83 -27.27
C GLU A 190 -4.55 -16.30 -27.62
N ALA A 191 -4.56 -17.19 -26.62
CA ALA A 191 -4.89 -18.60 -26.81
C ALA A 191 -6.30 -18.79 -27.37
N LEU A 192 -7.31 -18.11 -26.84
CA LEU A 192 -8.69 -18.18 -27.35
C LEU A 192 -8.80 -17.64 -28.78
N ARG A 193 -8.05 -16.59 -29.14
CA ARG A 193 -8.00 -16.08 -30.52
C ARG A 193 -7.39 -17.10 -31.48
N LEU A 194 -6.34 -17.80 -31.06
CA LEU A 194 -5.71 -18.86 -31.86
C LEU A 194 -6.67 -20.04 -32.07
N VAL A 195 -7.34 -20.49 -31.00
CA VAL A 195 -8.36 -21.55 -31.09
C VAL A 195 -9.48 -21.16 -32.04
N LEU A 196 -10.01 -19.93 -31.93
CA LEU A 196 -11.05 -19.44 -32.85
C LEU A 196 -10.56 -19.46 -34.32
N LYS A 197 -9.33 -19.01 -34.59
CA LYS A 197 -8.76 -19.03 -35.95
C LYS A 197 -8.61 -20.46 -36.49
N LEU A 198 -8.15 -21.39 -35.66
CA LEU A 198 -7.99 -22.79 -36.05
C LEU A 198 -9.34 -23.44 -36.35
N VAL A 199 -10.34 -23.25 -35.48
CA VAL A 199 -11.70 -23.78 -35.69
C VAL A 199 -12.32 -23.23 -36.98
N LEU A 200 -12.17 -21.94 -37.25
CA LEU A 200 -12.63 -21.34 -38.50
C LEU A 200 -11.92 -21.95 -39.72
N ALA A 201 -10.60 -22.05 -39.69
CA ALA A 201 -9.81 -22.61 -40.79
C ALA A 201 -10.13 -24.09 -41.07
N GLU A 202 -10.26 -24.92 -40.03
CA GLU A 202 -10.65 -26.32 -40.15
C GLU A 202 -12.07 -26.44 -40.73
N SER A 203 -13.01 -25.63 -40.25
CA SER A 203 -14.38 -25.65 -40.77
C SER A 203 -14.45 -25.24 -42.24
N GLU A 204 -13.70 -24.22 -42.65
CA GLU A 204 -13.63 -23.75 -44.04
C GLU A 204 -13.04 -24.82 -44.96
N ALA A 205 -11.94 -25.47 -44.55
CA ALA A 205 -11.35 -26.58 -45.29
C ALA A 205 -12.30 -27.79 -45.44
N LEU A 206 -13.07 -28.11 -44.39
CA LEU A 206 -14.02 -29.22 -44.40
C LEU A 206 -15.23 -28.92 -45.31
N ILE A 207 -15.72 -27.68 -45.31
CA ILE A 207 -16.76 -27.20 -46.22
C ILE A 207 -16.27 -27.30 -47.68
N ASP A 208 -15.05 -26.86 -47.96
CA ASP A 208 -14.49 -26.91 -49.31
C ASP A 208 -14.30 -28.35 -49.81
N ALA A 209 -13.83 -29.26 -48.94
CA ALA A 209 -13.73 -30.69 -49.27
C ALA A 209 -15.12 -31.28 -49.62
N LEU A 210 -16.15 -31.01 -48.82
CA LEU A 210 -17.51 -31.48 -49.09
C LEU A 210 -18.09 -30.90 -50.39
N ARG A 211 -17.81 -29.62 -50.70
CA ARG A 211 -18.21 -29.00 -51.97
C ARG A 211 -17.56 -29.67 -53.17
N LEU A 212 -16.28 -30.05 -53.05
CA LEU A 212 -15.52 -30.70 -54.12
C LEU A 212 -16.06 -32.11 -54.37
N VAL A 213 -16.34 -32.87 -53.31
CA VAL A 213 -16.99 -34.19 -53.40
C VAL A 213 -18.37 -34.07 -54.05
N LEU A 214 -19.20 -33.10 -53.64
CA LEU A 214 -20.51 -32.87 -54.26
C LEU A 214 -20.40 -32.58 -55.76
N ARG A 215 -19.43 -31.74 -56.18
CA ARG A 215 -19.20 -31.45 -57.60
C ARG A 215 -18.81 -32.70 -58.40
N LEU A 216 -17.92 -33.53 -57.87
CA LEU A 216 -17.51 -34.78 -58.54
C LEU A 216 -18.70 -35.73 -58.69
N VAL A 217 -19.49 -35.91 -57.64
CA VAL A 217 -20.70 -36.76 -57.68
C VAL A 217 -21.72 -36.24 -58.70
N LEU A 218 -21.89 -34.92 -58.81
CA LEU A 218 -22.79 -34.34 -59.82
C LEU A 218 -22.30 -34.57 -61.25
N VAL A 219 -21.00 -34.37 -61.52
CA VAL A 219 -20.40 -34.61 -62.85
C VAL A 219 -20.50 -36.09 -63.24
N ASP A 220 -20.23 -37.01 -62.32
CA ASP A 220 -20.37 -38.45 -62.58
C ASP A 220 -21.84 -38.85 -62.83
N SER A 221 -22.78 -38.24 -62.09
CA SER A 221 -24.21 -38.47 -62.30
C SER A 221 -24.70 -37.94 -63.65
N GLU A 222 -24.23 -36.76 -64.08
CA GLU A 222 -24.52 -36.18 -65.40
C GLU A 222 -23.95 -37.07 -66.52
N ALA A 223 -22.68 -37.50 -66.42
CA ALA A 223 -22.05 -38.38 -67.41
C ALA A 223 -22.75 -39.74 -67.53
N LEU A 224 -23.21 -40.32 -66.43
CA LEU A 224 -24.01 -41.56 -66.43
C LEU A 224 -25.39 -41.36 -67.07
N SER A 225 -26.00 -40.18 -66.92
CA SER A 225 -27.30 -39.86 -67.51
C SER A 225 -27.23 -39.64 -69.02
N GLU A 226 -26.11 -39.15 -69.56
CA GLU A 226 -25.88 -39.00 -71.01
C GLU A 226 -25.46 -40.32 -71.70
N ALA A 227 -24.93 -41.28 -70.95
CA ALA A 227 -24.46 -42.57 -71.47
C ALA A 227 -25.55 -43.65 -71.57
N LEU A 228 -26.76 -43.40 -71.06
CA LEU A 228 -27.94 -44.28 -71.10
C LEU A 228 -28.97 -43.79 -72.12
#